data_AF-A0A7J4QY25-F1
#
_entry.id   AF-A0A7J4QY25-F1
#
_cell.length_a   1.000
_cell.length_b   1.000
_cell.length_c   1.000
_cell.angle_alpha   90.00
_cell.angle_beta   90.00
_cell.angle_gamma   90.00
#
_symmetry.space_group_name_H-M   'P 1'
#
loop_
_entity.id
_entity.type
_entity.pdbx_description
1 polymer ?
#
loop_
_entity_poly.entity_id
_entity_poly.type
_entity_poly.pdbx_seq_one_letter_code
_entity_poly.pdbx_strand_id
1 'polypeptide(L)'
;DLISLQGEVRQAFGWSLEADDASANAMSIHFQGAAPYNQRAWSITSRKEALSNLGSEICTAKRLIAVGAGSDSIQVSDYPGALFIAADGAVGAIDDLSRVLCVVSDGDGSEHLEKAAKYGIHVVL
;
A
#
# COMPACT_ATOMS: atom_id res chain seq x y z
N ASP A 1 -17.07 -20.21 16.06
CA ASP A 1 -16.98 -18.80 16.46
C ASP A 1 -15.65 -18.24 15.96
N LEU A 2 -15.62 -17.03 15.39
CA LEU A 2 -14.42 -16.43 14.80
C LEU A 2 -13.29 -16.25 15.82
N ILE A 3 -13.63 -16.00 17.08
CA ILE A 3 -12.65 -15.83 18.16
C ILE A 3 -11.91 -17.15 18.45
N SER A 4 -12.60 -18.30 18.38
CA SER A 4 -11.97 -19.62 18.55
C SER A 4 -10.92 -19.88 17.46
N LEU A 5 -11.26 -19.57 16.20
CA LEU A 5 -10.36 -19.74 15.06
C LEU A 5 -9.10 -18.88 15.20
N GLN A 6 -9.23 -17.64 15.66
CA GLN A 6 -8.06 -16.79 15.92
C GLN A 6 -7.16 -17.35 17.02
N GLY A 7 -7.74 -17.98 18.04
CA GLY A 7 -6.99 -18.68 19.10
C GLY A 7 -6.19 -19.86 18.56
N GLU A 8 -6.80 -20.67 17.69
CA GLU A 8 -6.14 -21.82 17.04
C GLU A 8 -4.96 -21.39 16.15
N VAL A 9 -5.13 -20.33 15.35
CA VAL A 9 -4.05 -19.75 14.53
C VAL A 9 -2.92 -19.25 15.43
N ARG A 10 -3.22 -18.48 16.47
CA ARG A 10 -2.22 -17.99 17.43
C ARG A 10 -1.42 -19.14 18.05
N GLN A 11 -2.09 -20.19 18.48
CA GLN A 11 -1.43 -21.37 19.05
C GLN A 11 -0.53 -22.06 18.01
N ALA A 12 -0.99 -22.22 16.77
CA ALA A 12 -0.23 -22.88 15.70
C ALA A 12 1.07 -22.13 15.34
N PHE A 13 1.04 -20.79 15.36
CA PHE A 13 2.20 -19.95 15.05
C PHE A 13 2.99 -19.48 16.27
N GLY A 14 2.55 -19.83 17.49
CA GLY A 14 3.16 -19.38 18.73
C GLY A 14 3.04 -17.87 18.99
N TRP A 15 2.02 -17.23 18.43
CA TRP A 15 1.76 -15.80 18.59
C TRP A 15 0.93 -15.55 19.85
N SER A 16 1.42 -14.68 20.74
CA SER A 16 0.68 -14.30 21.94
C SER A 16 -0.11 -13.01 21.70
N LEU A 17 -1.26 -12.88 22.36
CA LEU A 17 -2.07 -11.65 22.29
C LEU A 17 -1.28 -10.45 22.86
N GLU A 18 -0.47 -10.69 23.88
CA GLU A 18 0.38 -9.66 24.49
C GLU A 18 1.45 -9.16 23.52
N ALA A 19 1.97 -10.02 22.64
CA ALA A 19 2.93 -9.62 21.61
C ALA A 19 2.25 -8.76 20.52
N ASP A 20 1.03 -9.12 20.11
CA ASP A 20 0.22 -8.33 19.18
C ASP A 20 -0.03 -6.92 19.74
N ASP A 21 -0.48 -6.85 21.01
CA ASP A 21 -0.76 -5.57 21.69
C ASP A 21 0.50 -4.73 21.89
N ALA A 22 1.60 -5.35 22.33
CA ALA A 22 2.89 -4.66 22.48
C ALA A 22 3.38 -4.10 21.14
N SER A 23 3.26 -4.87 20.05
CA SER A 23 3.64 -4.45 18.70
C SER A 23 2.80 -3.26 18.22
N ALA A 24 1.47 -3.34 18.37
CA ALA A 24 0.56 -2.26 17.97
C ALA A 24 0.81 -0.96 18.76
N ASN A 25 1.02 -1.07 20.06
CA ASN A 25 1.33 0.08 20.92
C ASN A 25 2.69 0.71 20.57
N ALA A 26 3.72 -0.11 20.34
CA ALA A 26 5.03 0.38 19.92
C ALA A 26 4.93 1.14 18.58
N MET A 27 4.20 0.59 17.61
CA MET A 27 3.95 1.26 16.33
C MET A 27 3.23 2.61 16.54
N SER A 28 2.17 2.64 17.34
CA SER A 28 1.44 3.87 17.66
C SER A 28 2.36 4.95 18.23
N ILE A 29 3.22 4.59 19.20
CA ILE A 29 4.18 5.51 19.82
C ILE A 29 5.19 6.02 18.78
N HIS A 30 5.74 5.15 17.94
CA HIS A 30 6.68 5.57 16.90
C HIS A 30 6.06 6.57 15.92
N PHE A 31 4.80 6.38 15.54
CA PHE A 31 4.09 7.29 14.62
C PHE A 31 3.71 8.65 15.24
N GLN A 32 3.85 8.83 16.56
CA GLN A 32 3.70 10.14 17.22
C GLN A 32 4.95 11.01 17.08
N GLY A 33 6.11 10.43 16.73
CA GLY A 33 7.35 11.16 16.53
C GLY A 33 7.40 11.97 15.22
N ALA A 34 8.27 12.96 15.15
CA ALA A 34 8.50 13.76 13.93
C ALA A 34 9.15 12.96 12.78
N ALA A 35 9.78 11.82 13.09
CA ALA A 35 10.35 10.90 12.11
C ALA A 35 10.12 9.45 12.58
N PRO A 36 8.92 8.88 12.37
CA PRO A 36 8.60 7.51 12.75
C PRO A 36 9.62 6.53 12.17
N TYR A 37 10.19 5.65 13.00
CA TYR A 37 11.26 4.72 12.60
C TYR A 37 12.46 5.38 11.87
N ASN A 38 12.79 6.62 12.24
CA ASN A 38 13.81 7.45 11.57
C ASN A 38 13.49 7.82 10.11
N GLN A 39 12.24 7.64 9.68
CA GLN A 39 11.76 7.99 8.35
C GLN A 39 10.93 9.28 8.41
N ARG A 40 11.53 10.42 8.01
CA ARG A 40 10.83 11.72 8.00
C ARG A 40 9.60 11.71 7.09
N ALA A 41 9.66 10.98 5.98
CA ALA A 41 8.55 10.83 5.04
C ALA A 41 7.30 10.19 5.70
N TRP A 42 7.46 9.48 6.81
CA TRP A 42 6.37 8.83 7.53
C TRP A 42 5.72 9.73 8.59
N SER A 43 6.22 10.96 8.76
CA SER A 43 5.62 11.94 9.66
C SER A 43 4.17 12.26 9.27
N ILE A 44 3.36 12.73 10.23
CA ILE A 44 1.97 13.13 9.96
C ILE A 44 1.90 14.22 8.88
N THR A 45 2.81 15.19 8.92
CA THR A 45 2.86 16.28 7.94
C THR A 45 3.16 15.75 6.54
N SER A 46 4.23 14.95 6.39
CA SER A 46 4.61 14.39 5.09
C SER A 46 3.55 13.46 4.52
N ARG A 47 2.87 12.66 5.35
CA ARG A 47 1.75 11.82 4.89
C ARG A 47 0.58 12.66 4.39
N LYS A 48 0.23 13.76 5.06
CA LYS A 48 -0.83 14.68 4.61
C LYS A 48 -0.47 15.36 3.30
N GLU A 49 0.77 15.81 3.14
CA GLU A 49 1.28 16.40 1.90
C GLU A 49 1.26 15.39 0.76
N ALA A 50 1.75 14.16 0.98
CA ALA A 50 1.72 13.09 -0.01
C ALA A 50 0.28 12.76 -0.45
N LEU A 51 -0.66 12.65 0.49
CA LEU A 51 -2.07 12.41 0.18
C LEU A 51 -2.70 13.57 -0.61
N SER A 52 -2.38 14.82 -0.25
CA SER A 52 -2.85 16.00 -0.98
C SER A 52 -2.31 16.03 -2.41
N ASN A 53 -1.02 15.71 -2.60
CA ASN A 53 -0.39 15.65 -3.92
C ASN A 53 -1.00 14.55 -4.77
N LEU A 54 -1.15 13.34 -4.21
CA LEU A 54 -1.80 12.21 -4.88
C LEU A 54 -3.23 12.56 -5.31
N GLY A 55 -4.01 13.20 -4.42
CA GLY A 55 -5.35 13.67 -4.75
C GLY A 55 -5.36 14.71 -5.89
N SER A 56 -4.37 15.60 -5.94
CA SER A 56 -4.22 16.56 -7.02
C SER A 56 -3.86 15.88 -8.36
N GLU A 57 -2.94 14.92 -8.35
CA GLU A 57 -2.56 14.15 -9.54
C GLU A 57 -3.74 13.36 -10.10
N ILE A 58 -4.52 12.70 -9.23
CA ILE A 58 -5.74 11.99 -9.61
C ILE A 58 -6.76 12.95 -10.25
N CYS A 59 -7.02 14.11 -9.64
CA CYS A 59 -8.00 15.08 -10.15
C CYS A 59 -7.57 15.76 -11.46
N THR A 60 -6.26 15.84 -11.73
CA THR A 60 -5.71 16.47 -12.94
C THR A 60 -5.43 15.48 -14.06
N ALA A 61 -5.47 14.18 -13.77
CA ALA A 61 -5.28 13.12 -14.74
C ALA A 61 -6.34 13.22 -15.86
N LYS A 62 -5.88 13.34 -17.11
CA LYS A 62 -6.79 13.33 -18.28
C LYS A 62 -7.47 11.97 -18.47
N ARG A 63 -6.76 10.91 -18.09
CA ARG A 63 -7.24 9.54 -18.12
C ARG A 63 -6.62 8.79 -16.95
N LEU A 64 -7.47 8.22 -16.12
CA LEU A 64 -7.09 7.36 -15.01
C LEU A 64 -7.62 5.95 -15.28
N ILE A 65 -6.77 4.95 -15.18
CA ILE A 65 -7.13 3.54 -15.39
C ILE A 65 -6.99 2.82 -14.05
N ALA A 66 -8.07 2.17 -13.63
CA ALA A 66 -8.07 1.30 -12.45
C ALA A 66 -7.81 -0.15 -12.88
N VAL A 67 -6.77 -0.76 -12.33
CA VAL A 67 -6.35 -2.13 -12.63
C VAL A 67 -6.76 -3.03 -11.47
N GLY A 68 -7.66 -3.96 -11.75
CA GLY A 68 -8.17 -4.92 -10.76
C GLY A 68 -7.44 -6.26 -10.81
N ALA A 69 -7.69 -7.10 -9.81
CA ALA A 69 -7.18 -8.47 -9.75
C ALA A 69 -7.57 -9.28 -11.01
N GLY A 70 -6.67 -10.15 -11.46
CA GLY A 70 -6.87 -11.00 -12.65
C GLY A 70 -6.72 -10.27 -13.98
N SER A 71 -6.22 -9.03 -14.00
CA SER A 71 -5.87 -8.33 -15.23
C SER A 71 -4.69 -8.99 -15.94
N ASP A 72 -4.77 -9.10 -17.26
CA ASP A 72 -3.63 -9.50 -18.11
C ASP A 72 -2.52 -8.44 -18.08
N SER A 73 -1.34 -8.77 -18.61
CA SER A 73 -0.24 -7.81 -18.74
C SER A 73 -0.67 -6.59 -19.57
N ILE A 74 -0.44 -5.42 -19.01
CA ILE A 74 -0.75 -4.11 -19.56
C ILE A 74 0.56 -3.50 -20.06
N GLN A 75 0.60 -3.19 -21.35
CA GLN A 75 1.64 -2.37 -21.94
C GLN A 75 1.22 -0.90 -21.82
N VAL A 76 1.87 -0.15 -20.93
CA VAL A 76 1.53 1.26 -20.68
C VAL A 76 1.60 2.11 -21.95
N SER A 77 2.45 1.73 -22.90
CA SER A 77 2.58 2.40 -24.21
C SER A 77 1.29 2.38 -25.05
N ASP A 78 0.39 1.43 -24.83
CA ASP A 78 -0.92 1.36 -25.49
C ASP A 78 -1.92 2.41 -24.95
N TYR A 79 -1.62 3.04 -23.81
CA TYR A 79 -2.46 4.00 -23.12
C TYR A 79 -1.74 5.36 -22.96
N PRO A 80 -1.43 6.06 -24.06
CA PRO A 80 -0.63 7.29 -24.02
C PRO A 80 -1.29 8.37 -23.16
N GLY A 81 -0.53 8.87 -22.18
CA GLY A 81 -0.97 9.92 -21.27
C GLY A 81 -1.96 9.47 -20.19
N ALA A 82 -2.24 8.16 -20.09
CA ALA A 82 -2.97 7.61 -18.96
C ALA A 82 -2.06 7.49 -17.72
N LEU A 83 -2.69 7.62 -16.56
CA LEU A 83 -2.12 7.28 -15.26
C LEU A 83 -2.89 6.09 -14.69
N PHE A 84 -2.25 5.32 -13.82
CA PHE A 84 -2.79 4.07 -13.33
C PHE A 84 -2.95 4.09 -11.82
N ILE A 85 -4.03 3.46 -11.34
CA ILE A 85 -4.17 3.00 -9.97
C ILE A 85 -4.35 1.49 -10.02
N ALA A 86 -3.75 0.77 -9.09
CA ALA A 86 -3.85 -0.69 -9.04
C ALA A 86 -4.44 -1.15 -7.72
N ALA A 87 -5.25 -2.22 -7.77
CA ALA A 87 -5.67 -2.93 -6.59
C ALA A 87 -4.59 -3.94 -6.21
N ASP A 88 -3.90 -3.69 -5.10
CA ASP A 88 -3.04 -4.65 -4.43
C ASP A 88 -2.04 -5.35 -5.40
N GLY A 89 -2.05 -6.67 -5.52
CA GLY A 89 -1.15 -7.43 -6.40
C GLY A 89 -1.33 -7.13 -7.90
N ALA A 90 -2.45 -6.52 -8.31
CA ALA A 90 -2.71 -6.18 -9.70
C ALA A 90 -1.72 -5.16 -10.28
N VAL A 91 -0.97 -4.46 -9.42
CA VAL A 91 0.15 -3.61 -9.86
C VAL A 91 1.17 -4.38 -10.71
N GLY A 92 1.28 -5.69 -10.49
CA GLY A 92 2.14 -6.59 -11.27
C GLY A 92 1.77 -6.72 -12.74
N ALA A 93 0.55 -6.33 -13.13
CA ALA A 93 0.12 -6.33 -14.52
C ALA A 93 0.73 -5.17 -15.33
N ILE A 94 1.18 -4.09 -14.68
CA ILE A 94 1.62 -2.85 -15.32
C ILE A 94 3.13 -2.91 -15.56
N ASP A 95 3.56 -2.78 -16.81
CA ASP A 95 4.97 -2.89 -17.21
C ASP A 95 5.84 -1.66 -16.86
N ASP A 96 5.22 -0.48 -16.74
CA ASP A 96 5.88 0.77 -16.34
C ASP A 96 5.29 1.37 -15.05
N LEU A 97 5.98 1.09 -13.93
CA LEU A 97 5.62 1.59 -12.60
C LEU A 97 5.69 3.11 -12.46
N SER A 98 6.41 3.83 -13.34
CA SER A 98 6.47 5.30 -13.29
C SER A 98 5.13 5.97 -13.62
N ARG A 99 4.17 5.22 -14.17
CA ARG A 99 2.81 5.68 -14.47
C ARG A 99 1.77 5.30 -13.43
N VAL A 100 2.18 4.59 -12.37
CA VAL A 100 1.27 4.19 -11.29
C VAL A 100 1.30 5.24 -10.19
N LEU A 101 0.14 5.85 -9.93
CA LEU A 101 -0.01 6.88 -8.89
C LEU A 101 -0.05 6.26 -7.49
N CYS A 102 -0.84 5.20 -7.34
CA CYS A 102 -0.96 4.48 -6.09
C CYS A 102 -1.43 3.04 -6.28
N VAL A 103 -1.17 2.24 -5.25
CA VAL A 103 -1.76 0.91 -5.07
C VAL A 103 -2.73 0.99 -3.89
N VAL A 104 -3.98 0.59 -4.09
CA VAL A 104 -4.97 0.43 -3.01
C VAL A 104 -4.89 -1.01 -2.53
N SER A 105 -4.55 -1.26 -1.26
CA SER A 105 -4.18 -2.59 -0.80
C SER A 105 -4.56 -2.81 0.66
N ASP A 106 -5.02 -4.01 0.99
CA ASP A 106 -5.12 -4.54 2.35
C ASP A 106 -3.85 -5.30 2.78
N GLY A 107 -2.89 -5.46 1.87
CA GLY A 107 -1.52 -5.91 2.13
C GLY A 107 -1.18 -7.33 1.68
N ASP A 108 -2.05 -8.04 0.96
CA ASP A 108 -1.83 -9.44 0.56
C ASP A 108 -1.30 -9.63 -0.89
N GLY A 109 -1.01 -8.54 -1.60
CA GLY A 109 -0.53 -8.51 -2.99
C GLY A 109 0.88 -9.05 -3.23
N SER A 110 1.51 -9.59 -2.19
CA SER A 110 2.72 -10.41 -2.26
C SER A 110 3.87 -9.69 -2.99
N GLU A 111 4.58 -10.38 -3.89
CA GLU A 111 5.80 -9.84 -4.53
C GLU A 111 5.55 -8.58 -5.37
N HIS A 112 4.34 -8.40 -5.92
CA HIS A 112 4.02 -7.26 -6.77
C HIS A 112 3.83 -6.00 -5.93
N LEU A 113 3.12 -6.12 -4.80
CA LEU A 113 2.99 -5.04 -3.84
C LEU A 113 4.36 -4.66 -3.26
N GLU A 114 5.20 -5.65 -2.95
CA GLU A 114 6.57 -5.39 -2.46
C GLU A 114 7.42 -4.63 -3.48
N LYS A 115 7.35 -5.01 -4.76
CA LYS A 115 8.03 -4.30 -5.86
C LYS A 115 7.55 -2.86 -5.99
N ALA A 116 6.23 -2.62 -5.89
CA ALA A 116 5.66 -1.27 -5.95
C ALA A 116 6.13 -0.39 -4.76
N ALA A 117 6.12 -0.94 -3.54
CA ALA A 117 6.61 -0.25 -2.35
C ALA A 117 8.11 0.09 -2.45
N LYS A 118 8.93 -0.84 -2.96
CA LYS A 118 10.36 -0.60 -3.21
C LYS A 118 10.62 0.45 -4.29
N TYR A 119 9.76 0.54 -5.30
CA TYR A 119 9.81 1.59 -6.31
C TYR A 119 9.43 2.97 -5.74
N GLY A 120 8.72 3.00 -4.60
CA GLY A 120 8.26 4.23 -3.94
C GLY A 120 6.85 4.65 -4.34
N ILE A 121 6.04 3.75 -4.93
CA ILE A 121 4.63 4.01 -5.21
C ILE A 121 3.88 4.16 -3.88
N HIS A 122 2.93 5.10 -3.82
CA HIS A 122 2.07 5.26 -2.66
C HIS A 122 1.16 4.03 -2.47
N VAL A 123 1.26 3.39 -1.31
CA VAL A 123 0.31 2.36 -0.88
C VAL A 123 -0.76 3.01 -0.01
N VAL A 124 -2.01 2.89 -0.43
CA VAL A 124 -3.19 3.38 0.27
C VAL A 124 -3.89 2.17 0.89
N LEU A 125 -3.98 2.17 2.22
CA LEU A 125 -4.65 1.14 3.03
C LEU A 125 -6.10 1.52 3.32
#